data_AF-A0A223P573-F1
#
_entry.id   AF-A0A223P573-F1
#
_cell.length_a   1.000
_cell.length_b   1.000
_cell.length_c   1.000
_cell.angle_alpha   90.00
_cell.angle_beta   90.00
_cell.angle_gamma   90.00
#
_symmetry.space_group_name_H-M   'P 1'
#
loop_
_entity.id
_entity.type
_entity.pdbx_description
1 polymer ?
#
loop_
_entity_poly.entity_id
_entity_poly.type
_entity_poly.pdbx_seq_one_letter_code
_entity_poly.pdbx_strand_id
1 'polypeptide(L)'
;MASVREGAIDAFIQGDYPLEKNVADLPPCLKDIPVAQLMTKKYIELSYRPSSSKYRTLTIAEAPSAGFAKSGVHVEVIPGDCRKGELATIIRPLYSHDPS
;
A
#
# COMPACT_ATOMS: atom_id res chain seq x y z
N MET A 1 -7.71 -0.80 -22.49
CA MET A 1 -7.55 -1.80 -21.41
C MET A 1 -6.07 -1.93 -21.15
N ALA A 2 -5.59 -1.48 -19.99
CA ALA A 2 -4.17 -1.52 -19.68
C ALA A 2 -3.84 -2.87 -19.04
N SER A 3 -3.04 -3.68 -19.73
CA SER A 3 -2.57 -4.98 -19.27
C SER A 3 -1.76 -4.82 -17.99
N VAL A 4 -2.17 -5.53 -16.95
CA VAL A 4 -1.45 -5.59 -15.69
C VAL A 4 -0.09 -6.25 -15.97
N ARG A 5 1.01 -5.58 -15.63
CA ARG A 5 2.36 -6.18 -15.74
C ARG A 5 2.39 -7.50 -14.97
N GLU A 6 3.09 -8.52 -15.47
CA GLU A 6 3.24 -9.79 -14.75
C GLU A 6 3.65 -9.54 -13.29
N GLY A 7 2.87 -10.07 -12.34
CA GLY A 7 3.08 -9.91 -10.90
C GLY A 7 2.41 -8.69 -10.26
N ALA A 8 1.83 -7.76 -11.04
CA ALA A 8 1.02 -6.68 -10.48
C ALA A 8 -0.43 -7.13 -10.23
N ILE A 9 -1.10 -6.49 -9.28
CA ILE A 9 -2.46 -6.81 -8.85
C ILE A 9 -3.26 -5.54 -8.60
N ASP A 10 -4.59 -5.68 -8.58
CA ASP A 10 -5.49 -4.66 -8.07
C ASP A 10 -5.45 -4.64 -6.53
N ALA A 11 -5.20 -3.47 -5.96
CA ALA A 11 -5.31 -3.21 -4.54
C ALA A 11 -6.14 -1.96 -4.26
N PHE A 12 -6.87 -1.98 -3.16
CA PHE A 12 -7.69 -0.90 -2.66
C PHE A 12 -6.96 -0.14 -1.55
N ILE A 13 -6.84 1.19 -1.68
CA ILE A 13 -6.29 2.05 -0.63
C ILE A 13 -7.29 2.15 0.52
N GLN A 14 -6.87 1.67 1.71
CA GLN A 14 -7.64 1.81 2.94
C GLN A 14 -7.51 3.23 3.51
N GLY A 15 -6.31 3.78 3.45
CA GLY A 15 -6.02 5.13 3.92
C GLY A 15 -4.58 5.27 4.37
N ASP A 16 -4.33 6.32 5.16
CA ASP A 16 -3.01 6.66 5.66
C ASP A 16 -2.57 5.70 6.77
N TYR A 17 -1.33 5.22 6.70
CA TYR A 17 -0.74 4.42 7.77
C TYR A 17 -0.25 5.37 8.89
N PRO A 18 -0.76 5.25 10.13
CA PRO A 18 -0.50 6.22 11.19
C PRO A 18 0.87 5.99 11.85
N LEU A 19 1.96 6.40 11.19
CA LEU A 19 3.33 6.28 11.69
C LEU A 19 3.48 6.83 13.12
N GLU A 20 2.96 8.04 13.38
CA GLU A 20 3.15 8.76 14.65
C GLU A 20 2.54 8.05 15.86
N LYS A 21 1.49 7.23 15.64
CA LYS A 21 0.84 6.48 16.71
C LYS A 21 1.56 5.18 17.03
N ASN A 22 2.37 4.66 16.10
CA ASN A 22 2.88 3.29 16.14
C ASN A 22 4.41 3.19 15.93
N VAL A 23 5.19 4.25 16.15
CA VAL A 23 6.66 4.20 15.97
C VAL A 23 7.32 3.11 16.81
N ALA A 24 6.77 2.79 17.98
CA ALA A 24 7.25 1.71 18.84
C ALA A 24 6.86 0.30 18.37
N ASP A 25 5.82 0.17 17.54
CA ASP A 25 5.26 -1.09 17.04
C ASP A 25 5.19 -1.08 15.51
N LEU A 26 6.30 -0.67 14.88
CA LEU A 26 6.38 -0.65 13.43
C LEU A 26 6.39 -2.09 12.89
N PRO A 27 5.60 -2.36 11.84
CA PRO A 27 5.61 -3.65 11.19
C PRO A 27 6.96 -3.87 10.50
N PRO A 28 7.34 -5.12 10.20
CA PRO A 28 8.70 -5.43 9.76
C PRO A 28 9.15 -4.64 8.53
N CYS A 29 8.25 -4.39 7.56
CA CYS A 29 8.57 -3.57 6.38
C CYS A 29 8.89 -2.09 6.63
N LEU A 30 8.58 -1.56 7.81
CA LEU A 30 8.95 -0.21 8.21
C LEU A 30 10.04 -0.21 9.28
N LYS A 31 10.28 -1.34 9.93
CA LYS A 31 11.18 -1.46 11.09
C LYS A 31 12.64 -1.24 10.72
N ASP A 32 13.06 -1.65 9.53
CA ASP A 32 14.42 -1.47 9.04
C ASP A 32 14.69 -0.08 8.44
N ILE A 33 13.66 0.76 8.31
CA ILE A 33 13.79 2.12 7.79
C ILE A 33 14.10 3.06 8.95
N PRO A 34 15.17 3.90 8.87
CA PRO A 34 15.47 4.88 9.91
C PRO A 34 14.28 5.82 10.16
N VAL A 35 13.95 6.07 11.43
CA VAL A 35 12.80 6.92 11.82
C VAL A 35 12.83 8.29 11.14
N ALA A 36 14.01 8.90 11.02
CA ALA A 36 14.16 10.18 10.32
C ALA A 36 13.70 10.11 8.85
N GLN A 37 13.91 8.97 8.17
CA GLN A 37 13.43 8.76 6.80
C GLN A 37 11.93 8.42 6.76
N LEU A 38 11.43 7.64 7.73
CA LEU A 38 10.00 7.35 7.84
C LEU A 38 9.18 8.64 7.91
N MET A 39 9.62 9.62 8.70
CA MET A 39 8.90 10.88 8.88
C MET A 39 8.93 11.81 7.65
N THR A 40 9.80 11.55 6.66
CA THR A 40 9.84 12.35 5.41
C THR A 40 8.83 11.89 4.36
N LYS A 41 8.25 10.70 4.56
CA LYS A 41 7.41 10.05 3.57
C LYS A 41 6.04 9.73 4.15
N LYS A 42 5.04 9.75 3.28
CA LYS A 42 3.70 9.29 3.64
C LYS A 42 3.58 7.83 3.27
N TYR A 43 3.02 7.02 4.17
CA TYR A 43 2.75 5.60 3.93
C TYR A 43 1.24 5.38 3.97
N ILE A 44 0.78 4.42 3.18
CA ILE A 44 -0.63 4.07 3.08
C ILE A 44 -0.82 2.57 3.23
N GLU A 45 -1.95 2.19 3.81
CA GLU A 45 -2.36 0.80 3.90
C GLU A 45 -3.19 0.41 2.67
N LEU A 46 -2.85 -0.74 2.11
CA LEU A 46 -3.45 -1.32 0.93
C LEU A 46 -4.09 -2.65 1.30
N SER A 47 -5.27 -2.92 0.73
CA SER A 47 -5.91 -4.22 0.83
C SER A 47 -6.12 -4.82 -0.55
N TYR A 48 -5.76 -6.08 -0.74
CA TYR A 48 -5.97 -6.79 -2.01
C TYR A 48 -6.48 -8.21 -1.76
N ARG A 49 -7.02 -8.84 -2.79
CA ARG A 49 -7.41 -10.26 -2.75
C ARG A 49 -6.50 -11.07 -3.67
N PRO A 50 -5.59 -11.91 -3.13
CA PRO A 50 -4.83 -12.85 -3.95
C PRO A 50 -5.77 -13.76 -4.74
N SER A 51 -5.42 -14.09 -5.99
CA SER A 51 -6.29 -14.89 -6.89
C SER A 51 -6.70 -16.25 -6.30
N SER A 52 -5.91 -16.82 -5.40
CA SER A 52 -6.16 -18.11 -4.74
C SER A 52 -6.77 -17.99 -3.34
N SER A 53 -7.00 -16.77 -2.82
CA SER A 53 -7.43 -16.55 -1.44
C SER A 53 -8.83 -15.95 -1.35
N LYS A 54 -9.64 -16.48 -0.42
CA LYS A 54 -10.93 -15.86 -0.04
C LYS A 54 -10.74 -14.62 0.83
N TYR A 55 -9.60 -14.52 1.51
CA TYR A 55 -9.28 -13.48 2.48
C TYR A 55 -8.59 -12.29 1.80
N ARG A 56 -8.90 -11.08 2.29
CA ARG A 56 -8.12 -9.90 1.95
C ARG A 56 -6.77 -9.95 2.67
N THR A 57 -5.74 -9.53 1.96
CA THR A 57 -4.39 -9.33 2.49
C THR A 57 -4.15 -7.83 2.65
N LEU A 58 -3.56 -7.44 3.77
CA LEU A 58 -3.12 -6.07 4.02
C LEU A 58 -1.62 -5.96 3.75
N THR A 59 -1.21 -4.85 3.15
CA THR A 59 0.19 -4.50 2.94
C THR A 59 0.36 -2.98 3.04
N ILE A 60 1.61 -2.51 3.13
CA ILE A 60 1.94 -1.09 3.25
C ILE A 60 2.75 -0.69 2.03
N ALA A 61 2.47 0.50 1.52
CA ALA A 61 3.23 1.13 0.45
C ALA A 61 3.57 2.57 0.80
N GLU A 62 4.62 3.08 0.19
CA GLU A 62 4.88 4.52 0.13
C GLU A 62 3.81 5.20 -0.74
N ALA A 63 3.27 6.31 -0.25
CA ALA A 63 2.26 7.07 -0.96
C ALA A 63 2.89 7.74 -2.20
N PRO A 64 2.30 7.57 -3.40
CA PRO A 64 2.79 8.24 -4.60
C PRO A 64 2.65 9.77 -4.48
N SER A 65 3.65 10.50 -4.96
CA SER A 65 3.68 11.97 -4.96
C SER A 65 2.57 12.60 -5.80
N ALA A 66 1.98 11.84 -6.74
CA ALA A 66 1.00 12.30 -7.73
C ALA A 66 -0.43 12.47 -7.19
N GLY A 67 -0.65 12.40 -5.87
CA GLY A 67 -1.89 12.88 -5.23
C GLY A 67 -3.12 11.96 -5.29
N PHE A 68 -2.99 10.74 -5.82
CA PHE A 68 -4.07 9.73 -5.84
C PHE A 68 -4.02 8.75 -4.65
N ALA A 69 -3.15 8.99 -3.67
CA ALA A 69 -3.04 8.22 -2.43
C ALA A 69 -4.19 8.54 -1.45
N LYS A 70 -5.43 8.29 -1.86
CA LYS A 70 -6.64 8.57 -1.05
C LYS A 70 -7.42 7.27 -0.83
N SER A 71 -8.07 7.17 0.33
CA SER A 71 -9.01 6.07 0.61
C SER A 71 -10.11 6.04 -0.46
N GLY A 72 -10.54 4.84 -0.86
CA GLY A 72 -11.55 4.66 -1.91
C GLY A 72 -10.99 4.45 -3.32
N VAL A 73 -9.68 4.62 -3.51
CA VAL A 73 -9.02 4.46 -4.81
C VAL A 73 -8.49 3.04 -4.97
N HIS A 74 -8.76 2.43 -6.13
CA HIS A 74 -8.09 1.22 -6.59
C HIS A 74 -6.82 1.59 -7.37
N VAL A 75 -5.74 0.88 -7.07
CA VAL A 75 -4.42 1.06 -7.65
C VAL A 75 -3.87 -0.26 -8.15
N GLU A 76 -3.06 -0.19 -9.18
CA GLU A 76 -2.23 -1.30 -9.63
C GLU A 76 -0.95 -1.31 -8.80
N VAL A 77 -0.64 -2.45 -8.18
CA VAL A 77 0.50 -2.57 -7.27
C VAL A 77 1.29 -3.84 -7.54
N ILE A 78 2.60 -3.78 -7.32
CA ILE A 78 3.42 -4.98 -7.11
C ILE A 78 3.33 -5.29 -5.61
N PRO A 79 2.77 -6.44 -5.21
CA PRO A 79 2.61 -6.77 -3.80
C PRO A 79 3.97 -7.00 -3.15
N GLY A 80 4.21 -6.33 -2.03
CA GLY A 80 5.30 -6.65 -1.09
C GLY A 80 4.77 -7.47 0.08
N ASP A 81 5.64 -8.28 0.69
CA ASP A 81 5.36 -9.02 1.92
C ASP A 81 5.89 -8.25 3.13
N CYS A 82 4.99 -7.50 3.79
CA CYS A 82 5.41 -6.67 4.91
C CYS A 82 5.97 -7.49 6.10
N ARG A 83 5.64 -8.79 6.20
CA ARG A 83 6.19 -9.68 7.23
C ARG A 83 7.65 -10.03 6.97
N LYS A 84 8.09 -9.94 5.72
CA LYS A 84 9.48 -10.18 5.28
C LYS A 84 10.30 -8.90 5.15
N GLY A 85 9.75 -7.74 5.50
CA GLY A 85 10.44 -6.47 5.35
C GLY A 85 10.18 -5.77 4.01
N GLU A 86 9.25 -6.27 3.18
CA GLU A 86 9.06 -5.77 1.82
C GLU A 86 7.82 -4.88 1.71
N LEU A 87 8.00 -3.64 1.27
CA LEU A 87 6.91 -2.71 0.95
C LEU A 87 6.29 -3.05 -0.41
N ALA A 88 4.98 -2.85 -0.53
CA ALA A 88 4.32 -2.87 -1.83
C ALA A 88 4.69 -1.62 -2.64
N THR A 89 4.76 -1.78 -3.97
CA THR A 89 5.05 -0.69 -4.89
C THR A 89 3.80 -0.33 -5.67
N ILE A 90 3.35 0.92 -5.58
CA ILE A 90 2.22 1.44 -6.35
C ILE A 90 2.70 1.85 -7.73
N ILE A 91 2.08 1.29 -8.77
CA ILE A 91 2.42 1.59 -10.17
C ILE A 91 1.59 2.78 -10.66
N ARG A 92 0.26 2.70 -10.55
CA ARG A 92 -0.68 3.70 -11.10
C ARG A 92 -2.08 3.57 -10.51
N PRO A 93 -2.91 4.62 -10.55
CA PRO A 93 -4.32 4.50 -10.22
C PRO A 93 -5.06 3.71 -11.31
N LEU A 94 -6.10 2.97 -10.90
CA LEU A 94 -7.00 2.25 -11.79
C LEU A 94 -8.34 2.97 -11.90
N TYR A 95 -9.05 3.10 -10.78
CA TYR A 95 -10.34 3.78 -10.68
C TYR A 95 -10.62 4.18 -9.23
N SER A 96 -11.48 5.16 -9.03
CA SER A 96 -11.96 5.57 -7.71
C SER A 96 -13.44 5.23 -7.57
N HIS A 97 -13.82 4.62 -6.45
CA HIS A 97 -15.21 4.63 -6.04
C HIS A 97 -15.41 5.86 -5.16
N ASP A 98 -16.24 6.81 -5.64
CA ASP A 98 -16.79 7.83 -4.74
C ASP A 98 -17.58 7.11 -3.65
N PRO A 99 -17.43 7.47 -2.37
CA PRO A 99 -18.29 6.95 -1.33
C PRO A 99 -19.74 7.33 -1.67
N SER A 100 -20.58 6.32 -1.90
CA SER A 100 -22.03 6.50 -2.06
C SER A 100 -22.69 6.89 -0.74
#